data_AF-A0A8T5URC8-F1
#
_entry.id   AF-A0A8T5URC8-F1
#
_cell.length_a   1.000
_cell.length_b   1.000
_cell.length_c   1.000
_cell.angle_alpha   90.00
_cell.angle_beta   90.00
_cell.angle_gamma   90.00
#
_symmetry.space_group_name_H-M   'P 1'
#
loop_
_entity.id
_entity.type
_entity.pdbx_description
1 polymer ?
#
loop_
_entity_poly.entity_id
_entity_poly.type
_entity_poly.pdbx_seq_one_letter_code
_entity_poly.pdbx_strand_id
1 'polypeptide(L)'
;PLIDSRKLLGFLIQLPPSFNKADHFGVLKEFIRDWPGDLKHEGYHLIIEFRHLSWMVEEVFEYLKKQEVTYCAVIEPLLPPRMDVTDSRFAYIRFHGYGKNPWFNYCFKDEEIKKWAASIKEVINQADTVGIYFNNHFSGYATKNSLMMMRELDLEPRNEPERVSILDIKKKSGTLSSGQTGLDKFLN
;
A
#
# COMPACT_ATOMS: atom_id res chain seq x y z
N PRO A 1 -21.43 2.28 1.27
CA PRO A 1 -21.06 2.79 2.62
C PRO A 1 -19.71 3.51 2.70
N LEU A 2 -18.58 2.86 2.39
CA LEU A 2 -17.25 3.50 2.50
C LEU A 2 -17.07 4.63 1.48
N ILE A 3 -17.54 4.42 0.24
CA ILE A 3 -17.59 5.42 -0.84
C ILE A 3 -18.47 6.61 -0.39
N ASP A 4 -19.72 6.35 -0.02
CA ASP A 4 -20.68 7.39 0.43
C ASP A 4 -20.15 8.23 1.60
N SER A 5 -19.41 7.60 2.51
CA SER A 5 -18.81 8.28 3.67
C SER A 5 -17.47 8.98 3.39
N ARG A 6 -16.95 8.89 2.15
CA ARG A 6 -15.62 9.39 1.73
C ARG A 6 -14.47 8.90 2.62
N LYS A 7 -14.53 7.63 3.01
CA LYS A 7 -13.49 6.96 3.83
C LYS A 7 -12.73 5.89 3.07
N LEU A 8 -13.06 5.68 1.79
CA LEU A 8 -12.32 4.77 0.92
C LEU A 8 -11.24 5.55 0.18
N LEU A 9 -9.98 5.20 0.41
CA LEU A 9 -8.86 5.78 -0.35
C LEU A 9 -8.72 5.11 -1.72
N GLY A 10 -8.83 3.78 -1.77
CA GLY A 10 -8.74 3.04 -3.02
C GLY A 10 -8.96 1.55 -2.87
N PHE A 11 -9.14 0.89 -4.00
CA PHE A 11 -9.16 -0.56 -4.11
C PHE A 11 -7.78 -1.05 -4.53
N LEU A 12 -7.11 -1.79 -3.64
CA LEU A 12 -5.85 -2.43 -3.94
C LEU A 12 -6.09 -3.83 -4.54
N ILE A 13 -5.66 -4.02 -5.78
CA ILE A 13 -5.65 -5.31 -6.47
C ILE A 13 -4.21 -5.81 -6.52
N GLN A 14 -3.85 -6.64 -5.54
CA GLN A 14 -2.55 -7.32 -5.52
C GLN A 14 -2.60 -8.58 -6.38
N LEU A 15 -1.85 -8.57 -7.47
CA LEU A 15 -1.75 -9.69 -8.40
C LEU A 15 -0.73 -10.73 -7.88
N PRO A 16 -0.99 -12.04 -8.00
CA PRO A 16 -0.06 -13.06 -7.54
C PRO A 16 1.16 -13.18 -8.46
N PRO A 17 2.29 -13.75 -7.98
CA PRO A 17 3.47 -13.98 -8.82
C PRO A 17 3.23 -14.83 -10.07
N SER A 18 2.22 -15.71 -10.07
CA SER A 18 1.86 -16.50 -11.26
C SER A 18 1.21 -15.68 -12.38
N PHE A 19 0.66 -14.50 -12.05
CA PHE A 19 0.02 -13.61 -13.01
C PHE A 19 1.09 -12.74 -13.70
N ASN A 20 1.50 -13.15 -14.90
CA ASN A 20 2.58 -12.53 -15.65
C ASN A 20 2.08 -11.75 -16.89
N LYS A 21 2.88 -10.78 -17.37
CA LYS A 21 2.55 -9.95 -18.54
C LYS A 21 2.29 -10.75 -19.83
N ALA A 22 3.09 -11.77 -20.12
CA ALA A 22 3.05 -12.48 -21.40
C ALA A 22 1.68 -13.09 -21.67
N ASP A 23 1.10 -13.71 -20.63
CA ASP A 23 -0.17 -14.41 -20.76
C ASP A 23 -1.38 -13.53 -20.37
N HIS A 24 -1.19 -12.53 -19.50
CA HIS A 24 -2.31 -11.88 -18.82
C HIS A 24 -2.45 -10.38 -19.06
N PHE A 25 -1.65 -9.76 -19.93
CA PHE A 25 -1.80 -8.31 -20.17
C PHE A 25 -3.16 -7.96 -20.78
N GLY A 26 -3.68 -8.80 -21.69
CA GLY A 26 -5.04 -8.63 -22.23
C GLY A 26 -6.10 -8.64 -21.12
N VAL A 27 -6.04 -9.63 -20.23
CA VAL A 27 -6.97 -9.79 -19.10
C VAL A 27 -6.92 -8.57 -18.16
N LEU A 28 -5.74 -8.04 -17.86
CA LEU A 28 -5.61 -6.83 -17.05
C LEU A 28 -6.25 -5.61 -17.74
N LYS A 29 -6.05 -5.45 -19.05
CA LYS A 29 -6.65 -4.36 -19.83
C LYS A 29 -8.17 -4.44 -19.83
N GLU A 30 -8.72 -5.64 -20.00
CA GLU A 30 -10.17 -5.89 -19.93
C GLU A 30 -10.72 -5.59 -18.53
N PHE A 31 -10.05 -6.07 -17.48
CA PHE A 31 -10.43 -5.79 -16.10
C PHE A 31 -10.50 -4.28 -15.79
N ILE A 32 -9.50 -3.50 -16.23
CA ILE A 32 -9.48 -2.05 -16.03
C ILE A 32 -10.58 -1.37 -16.85
N ARG A 33 -10.79 -1.78 -18.10
CA ARG A 33 -11.84 -1.24 -18.97
C ARG A 33 -13.24 -1.50 -18.41
N ASP A 34 -13.45 -2.70 -17.89
CA ASP A 34 -14.75 -3.17 -17.42
C ASP A 34 -14.97 -2.86 -15.92
N TRP A 35 -14.08 -2.05 -15.32
CA TRP A 35 -14.21 -1.62 -13.93
C TRP A 35 -15.54 -0.85 -13.74
N PRO A 36 -16.34 -1.18 -12.71
CA PRO A 36 -17.72 -0.71 -12.60
C PRO A 36 -17.89 0.77 -12.21
N GLY A 37 -16.80 1.52 -12.03
CA GLY A 37 -16.83 2.93 -11.65
C GLY A 37 -15.97 3.81 -12.57
N ASP A 38 -16.28 5.10 -12.58
CA ASP A 38 -15.51 6.07 -13.35
C ASP A 38 -14.26 6.49 -12.58
N LEU A 39 -13.13 5.84 -12.83
CA LEU A 39 -11.86 6.09 -12.11
C LEU A 39 -11.41 7.55 -12.11
N LYS A 40 -11.93 8.40 -13.02
CA LYS A 40 -11.61 9.83 -13.07
C LYS A 40 -12.43 10.66 -12.10
N HIS A 41 -13.69 10.27 -11.91
CA HIS A 41 -14.69 11.05 -11.19
C HIS A 41 -15.12 10.44 -9.85
N GLU A 42 -14.78 9.17 -9.63
CA GLU A 42 -14.99 8.48 -8.37
C GLU A 42 -14.07 9.03 -7.26
N GLY A 43 -14.56 9.03 -6.02
CA GLY A 43 -13.81 9.51 -4.86
C GLY A 43 -12.77 8.51 -4.32
N TYR A 44 -12.32 7.56 -5.14
CA TYR A 44 -11.36 6.50 -4.78
C TYR A 44 -10.41 6.20 -5.94
N HIS A 45 -9.26 5.59 -5.64
CA HIS A 45 -8.28 5.16 -6.64
C HIS A 45 -8.32 3.65 -6.87
N LEU A 46 -8.15 3.21 -8.12
CA LEU A 46 -7.85 1.81 -8.42
C LEU A 46 -6.33 1.63 -8.41
N ILE A 47 -5.84 0.73 -7.56
CA ILE A 47 -4.41 0.53 -7.31
C ILE A 47 -4.04 -0.89 -7.72
N ILE A 48 -3.08 -1.03 -8.63
CA ILE A 48 -2.59 -2.34 -9.09
C ILE A 48 -1.21 -2.60 -8.53
N GLU A 49 -1.04 -3.76 -7.89
CA GLU A 49 0.23 -4.19 -7.35
C GLU A 49 0.73 -5.45 -8.05
N PHE A 50 1.85 -5.32 -8.75
CA PHE A 50 2.49 -6.43 -9.44
C PHE A 50 3.42 -7.22 -8.52
N ARG A 51 3.53 -8.52 -8.78
CA ARG A 51 4.43 -9.46 -8.08
C ARG A 51 5.28 -10.31 -9.03
N HIS A 52 5.27 -9.98 -10.32
CA HIS A 52 6.03 -10.69 -11.34
C HIS A 52 6.89 -9.71 -12.16
N LEU A 53 8.16 -10.06 -12.38
CA LEU A 53 9.14 -9.16 -12.99
C LEU A 53 8.76 -8.71 -14.41
N SER A 54 8.04 -9.54 -15.16
CA SER A 54 7.65 -9.20 -16.54
C SER A 54 6.72 -7.99 -16.65
N TRP A 55 6.13 -7.51 -15.55
CA TRP A 55 5.37 -6.25 -15.54
C TRP A 55 6.25 -5.00 -15.50
N MET A 56 7.53 -5.13 -15.14
CA MET A 56 8.45 -4.00 -14.90
C MET A 56 9.03 -3.42 -16.19
N VAL A 57 8.17 -3.10 -17.18
CA VAL A 57 8.55 -2.61 -18.52
C VAL A 57 7.72 -1.40 -18.91
N GLU A 58 8.30 -0.46 -19.66
CA GLU A 58 7.69 0.87 -19.91
C GLU A 58 6.27 0.81 -20.50
N GLU A 59 6.03 -0.11 -21.42
CA GLU A 59 4.70 -0.32 -22.04
C GLU A 59 3.57 -0.48 -20.99
N VAL A 60 3.85 -1.17 -19.87
CA VAL A 60 2.86 -1.37 -18.80
C VAL A 60 2.60 -0.06 -18.06
N PHE A 61 3.65 0.72 -17.77
CA PHE A 61 3.54 1.97 -17.02
C PHE A 61 2.92 3.08 -17.85
N GLU A 62 3.24 3.15 -19.15
CA GLU A 62 2.55 4.04 -20.10
C GLU A 62 1.06 3.71 -20.19
N TYR A 63 0.72 2.42 -20.21
CA TYR A 63 -0.69 2.01 -20.19
C TYR A 63 -1.39 2.44 -18.90
N LEU A 64 -0.80 2.19 -17.72
CA LEU A 64 -1.38 2.63 -16.44
C LEU A 64 -1.54 4.15 -16.37
N LYS A 65 -0.53 4.91 -16.84
CA LYS A 65 -0.60 6.39 -16.97
C LYS A 65 -1.76 6.83 -17.83
N LYS A 66 -1.93 6.22 -19.00
CA LYS A 66 -3.03 6.54 -19.92
C LYS A 66 -4.40 6.24 -19.32
N GLN A 67 -4.51 5.21 -18.48
CA GLN A 67 -5.75 4.84 -17.80
C GLN A 67 -5.95 5.55 -16.46
N GLU A 68 -4.99 6.37 -16.01
CA GLU A 68 -4.99 7.03 -14.69
C GLU A 68 -5.23 6.02 -13.54
N VAL A 69 -4.59 4.84 -13.68
CA VAL A 69 -4.62 3.78 -12.68
C VAL A 69 -3.35 3.87 -11.84
N THR A 70 -3.49 3.86 -10.51
CA THR A 70 -2.35 3.96 -9.60
C THR A 70 -1.55 2.65 -9.59
N TYR A 71 -0.25 2.75 -9.86
CA TYR A 71 0.70 1.69 -9.60
C TYR A 71 1.05 1.67 -8.11
N CYS A 72 0.98 0.49 -7.49
CA CYS A 72 1.55 0.26 -6.17
C CYS A 72 3.05 0.01 -6.31
N ALA A 73 3.87 0.99 -5.98
CA ALA A 73 5.31 0.82 -5.83
C ALA A 73 5.61 -0.13 -4.67
N VAL A 74 6.48 -1.10 -4.90
CA VAL A 74 6.75 -2.19 -3.95
C VAL A 74 8.22 -2.21 -3.60
N ILE A 75 8.54 -2.13 -2.31
CA ILE A 75 9.90 -2.30 -1.80
C ILE A 75 10.04 -3.72 -1.26
N GLU A 76 10.58 -4.58 -2.12
CA GLU A 76 10.77 -6.01 -1.89
C GLU A 76 12.01 -6.55 -2.66
N PRO A 77 12.53 -7.76 -2.33
CA PRO A 77 13.62 -8.47 -2.99
C PRO A 77 13.43 -8.85 -4.46
N LEU A 78 12.22 -9.24 -4.88
CA LEU A 78 12.03 -9.90 -6.19
C LEU A 78 11.83 -8.92 -7.34
N LEU A 79 11.33 -7.72 -7.04
CA LEU A 79 11.08 -6.69 -8.04
C LEU A 79 12.09 -5.55 -7.87
N PRO A 80 12.59 -4.97 -8.98
CA PRO A 80 13.38 -3.76 -8.89
C PRO A 80 12.55 -2.66 -8.21
N PRO A 81 13.15 -1.84 -7.34
CA PRO A 81 12.44 -0.74 -6.73
C PRO A 81 12.10 0.29 -7.81
N ARG A 82 10.82 0.38 -8.13
CA ARG A 82 10.25 1.28 -9.12
C ARG A 82 9.15 2.10 -8.44
N MET A 83 9.19 3.43 -8.58
CA MET A 83 8.28 4.38 -7.91
C MET A 83 7.61 5.35 -8.90
N ASP A 84 7.41 4.91 -10.14
CA ASP A 84 6.73 5.72 -11.16
C ASP A 84 5.35 6.16 -10.68
N VAL A 85 5.07 7.46 -10.80
CA VAL A 85 3.74 8.01 -10.62
C VAL A 85 2.94 7.78 -11.90
N THR A 86 1.94 6.90 -11.82
CA THR A 86 1.04 6.57 -12.94
C THR A 86 -0.32 7.27 -12.83
N ASP A 87 -0.62 7.87 -11.69
CA ASP A 87 -1.78 8.74 -11.47
C ASP A 87 -1.31 9.95 -10.64
N SER A 88 -1.39 11.16 -11.20
CA SER A 88 -0.94 12.37 -10.51
C SER A 88 -1.83 12.75 -9.32
N ARG A 89 -3.02 12.16 -9.19
CA ARG A 89 -3.89 12.40 -8.03
C ARG A 89 -3.44 11.58 -6.83
N PHE A 90 -2.84 10.42 -7.07
CA PHE A 90 -2.48 9.50 -5.99
C PHE A 90 -1.34 8.54 -6.35
N ALA A 91 -0.27 8.60 -5.54
CA ALA A 91 0.80 7.62 -5.54
C ALA A 91 0.67 6.68 -4.32
N TYR A 92 1.02 5.41 -4.50
CA TYR A 92 0.87 4.39 -3.47
C TYR A 92 2.11 3.52 -3.35
N ILE A 93 2.68 3.43 -2.14
CA ILE A 93 3.97 2.77 -1.89
C ILE A 93 3.81 1.77 -0.74
N ARG A 94 4.24 0.53 -0.96
CA ARG A 94 4.23 -0.55 0.04
C ARG A 94 5.64 -1.07 0.34
N PHE A 95 6.00 -1.04 1.62
CA PHE A 95 7.26 -1.57 2.13
C PHE A 95 7.05 -2.97 2.72
N HIS A 96 7.44 -4.01 1.99
CA HIS A 96 7.43 -5.40 2.52
C HIS A 96 8.75 -5.76 3.20
N GLY A 97 9.84 -5.12 2.79
CA GLY A 97 11.19 -5.38 3.30
C GLY A 97 11.87 -6.57 2.65
N TYR A 98 13.11 -6.83 3.06
CA TYR A 98 14.03 -7.77 2.41
C TYR A 98 14.26 -9.07 3.20
N GLY A 99 13.28 -9.46 4.04
CA GLY A 99 13.38 -10.69 4.81
C GLY A 99 13.34 -11.93 3.92
N LYS A 100 13.82 -13.06 4.47
CA LYS A 100 13.90 -14.33 3.73
C LYS A 100 12.87 -15.37 4.20
N ASN A 101 12.61 -15.49 5.51
CA ASN A 101 11.62 -16.41 6.07
C ASN A 101 11.18 -16.01 7.50
N PRO A 102 9.94 -15.52 7.71
CA PRO A 102 8.99 -15.09 6.70
C PRO A 102 9.52 -13.84 5.98
N TRP A 103 9.11 -13.63 4.73
CA TRP A 103 9.61 -12.54 3.90
C TRP A 103 9.41 -11.15 4.55
N PHE A 104 8.25 -10.90 5.16
CA PHE A 104 7.95 -9.63 5.85
C PHE A 104 8.68 -9.46 7.21
N ASN A 105 9.56 -10.38 7.62
CA ASN A 105 10.42 -10.20 8.78
C ASN A 105 11.66 -9.37 8.42
N TYR A 106 11.47 -8.07 8.38
CA TYR A 106 12.55 -7.13 8.11
C TYR A 106 12.36 -5.83 8.89
N CYS A 107 13.36 -5.43 9.66
CA CYS A 107 13.41 -4.10 10.25
C CYS A 107 14.34 -3.25 9.40
N PHE A 108 13.79 -2.27 8.70
CA PHE A 108 14.61 -1.32 7.95
C PHE A 108 15.51 -0.54 8.91
N LYS A 109 16.75 -0.30 8.48
CA LYS A 109 17.73 0.54 9.19
C LYS A 109 17.49 2.02 8.87
N ASP A 110 17.97 2.92 9.73
CA ASP A 110 17.87 4.37 9.53
C ASP A 110 18.42 4.82 8.18
N GLU A 111 19.56 4.28 7.73
CA GLU A 111 20.17 4.61 6.44
C GLU A 111 19.27 4.24 5.25
N GLU A 112 18.58 3.10 5.34
CA GLU A 112 17.65 2.65 4.30
C GLU A 112 16.40 3.52 4.28
N ILE A 113 15.84 3.84 5.45
CA ILE A 113 14.70 4.76 5.55
C ILE A 113 15.06 6.13 4.98
N LYS A 114 16.25 6.67 5.29
CA LYS A 114 16.75 7.93 4.72
C LYS A 114 16.83 7.89 3.20
N LYS A 115 17.37 6.80 2.65
CA LYS A 115 17.45 6.60 1.19
C LYS A 115 16.07 6.58 0.56
N TRP A 116 15.13 5.83 1.13
CA TRP A 116 13.77 5.75 0.61
C TRP A 116 13.00 7.05 0.78
N ALA A 117 13.19 7.78 1.88
CA ALA A 117 12.60 9.09 2.11
C ALA A 117 13.04 10.10 1.03
N ALA A 118 14.31 10.06 0.61
CA ALA A 118 14.78 10.89 -0.51
C ALA A 118 14.05 10.55 -1.82
N SER A 119 13.88 9.27 -2.16
CA SER A 119 13.10 8.85 -3.33
C SER A 119 11.61 9.24 -3.22
N ILE A 120 11.02 9.14 -2.02
CA ILE A 120 9.63 9.52 -1.77
C ILE A 120 9.42 11.03 -1.94
N LYS A 121 10.39 11.88 -1.57
CA LYS A 121 10.30 13.33 -1.79
C LYS A 121 10.13 13.67 -3.26
N GLU A 122 10.77 12.92 -4.17
CA GLU A 122 10.55 13.08 -5.61
C GLU A 122 9.14 12.65 -6.05
N VAL A 123 8.56 11.63 -5.41
CA VAL A 123 7.18 11.19 -5.67
C VAL A 123 6.17 12.22 -5.17
N ILE A 124 6.41 12.83 -4.02
CA ILE A 124 5.56 13.88 -3.43
C ILE A 124 5.44 15.08 -4.39
N ASN A 125 6.49 15.39 -5.15
CA ASN A 125 6.46 16.48 -6.14
C ASN A 125 5.64 16.14 -7.40
N GLN A 126 5.24 14.88 -7.59
CA GLN A 126 4.57 14.40 -8.79
C GLN A 126 3.12 13.95 -8.56
N ALA A 127 2.69 13.84 -7.30
CA ALA A 127 1.35 13.38 -6.94
C ALA A 127 0.71 14.24 -5.85
N ASP A 128 -0.60 14.52 -5.98
CA ASP A 128 -1.36 15.34 -5.03
C ASP A 128 -1.44 14.70 -3.64
N THR A 129 -1.47 13.37 -3.59
CA THR A 129 -1.50 12.59 -2.34
C THR A 129 -0.62 11.36 -2.47
N VAL A 130 0.14 11.05 -1.41
CA VAL A 130 1.01 9.86 -1.36
C VAL A 130 0.61 8.98 -0.18
N GLY A 131 0.20 7.75 -0.47
CA GLY A 131 -0.07 6.72 0.54
C GLY A 131 1.15 5.83 0.76
N ILE A 132 1.72 5.83 1.96
CA ILE A 132 2.87 4.99 2.32
C ILE A 132 2.45 3.96 3.38
N TYR A 133 2.65 2.67 3.07
CA TYR A 133 2.21 1.57 3.93
C TYR A 133 3.37 0.60 4.20
N PHE A 134 3.70 0.43 5.48
CA PHE A 134 4.65 -0.58 5.93
C PHE A 134 3.92 -1.89 6.21
N ASN A 135 4.30 -2.96 5.52
CA ASN A 135 3.69 -4.29 5.61
C ASN A 135 4.64 -5.32 6.26
N ASN A 136 5.80 -4.88 6.75
CA ASN A 136 6.77 -5.68 7.51
C ASN A 136 6.31 -5.87 8.97
N HIS A 137 5.12 -6.44 9.17
CA HIS A 137 4.43 -6.47 10.45
C HIS A 137 5.09 -7.35 11.54
N PHE A 138 6.10 -8.16 11.19
CA PHE A 138 6.76 -9.02 12.16
C PHE A 138 7.34 -8.19 13.32
N SER A 139 7.12 -8.62 14.56
CA SER A 139 7.63 -7.96 15.78
C SER A 139 7.34 -6.45 15.91
N GLY A 140 6.32 -5.93 15.24
CA GLY A 140 5.97 -4.49 15.28
C GLY A 140 6.91 -3.57 14.49
N TYR A 141 7.74 -4.12 13.60
CA TYR A 141 8.68 -3.31 12.81
C TYR A 141 8.00 -2.31 11.90
N ALA A 142 6.84 -2.65 11.34
CA ALA A 142 6.05 -1.73 10.53
C ALA A 142 5.76 -0.39 11.24
N THR A 143 5.36 -0.42 12.52
CA THR A 143 5.10 0.80 13.30
C THR A 143 6.38 1.60 13.52
N LYS A 144 7.46 0.93 13.93
CA LYS A 144 8.77 1.56 14.14
C LYS A 144 9.27 2.24 12.86
N ASN A 145 9.26 1.51 11.74
CA ASN A 145 9.73 2.02 10.47
C ASN A 145 8.82 3.12 9.89
N SER A 146 7.51 3.06 10.14
CA SER A 146 6.58 4.15 9.82
C SER A 146 6.97 5.43 10.56
N LEU A 147 7.21 5.37 11.88
CA LEU A 147 7.63 6.53 12.66
C LEU A 147 8.99 7.08 12.22
N MET A 148 9.94 6.20 11.88
CA MET A 148 11.22 6.61 11.31
C MET A 148 11.03 7.36 9.98
N MET A 149 10.17 6.84 9.09
CA MET A 149 9.88 7.48 7.81
C MET A 149 9.20 8.84 8.01
N MET A 150 8.25 8.94 8.94
CA MET A 150 7.59 10.20 9.28
C MET A 150 8.61 11.25 9.72
N ARG A 151 9.59 10.89 10.56
CA ARG A 151 10.69 11.79 10.95
C ARG A 151 11.50 12.29 9.75
N GLU A 152 11.87 11.40 8.81
CA GLU A 152 12.66 11.81 7.63
C GLU A 152 11.86 12.65 6.61
N LEU A 153 10.52 12.53 6.65
CA LEU A 153 9.58 13.31 5.84
C LEU A 153 9.01 14.54 6.57
N ASP A 154 9.47 14.82 7.79
CA ASP A 154 9.01 15.94 8.62
C ASP A 154 7.49 15.93 8.88
N LEU A 155 6.96 14.72 9.12
CA LEU A 155 5.55 14.48 9.38
C LEU A 155 5.31 14.17 10.85
N GLU A 156 4.28 14.79 11.42
CA GLU A 156 3.84 14.51 12.79
C GLU A 156 2.74 13.45 12.83
N PRO A 157 2.80 12.48 13.77
CA PRO A 157 1.71 11.53 14.00
C PRO A 157 0.41 12.25 14.31
N ARG A 158 -0.67 11.86 13.62
CA ARG A 158 -2.02 12.40 13.91
C ARG A 158 -2.42 12.20 15.38
N ASN A 159 -1.97 11.11 15.98
CA ASN A 159 -2.06 10.84 17.41
C ASN A 159 -0.65 10.53 17.91
N GLU A 160 -0.18 11.26 18.92
CA GLU A 160 1.10 10.95 19.57
C GLU A 160 1.03 9.56 20.21
N PRO A 161 2.08 8.72 20.10
CA PRO A 161 2.11 7.38 20.68
C PRO A 161 1.77 7.37 22.18
N GLU A 162 2.24 8.38 22.92
CA GLU A 162 1.98 8.54 24.37
C GLU A 162 0.50 8.79 24.68
N ARG A 163 -0.27 9.31 23.72
CA ARG A 163 -1.72 9.53 23.85
C ARG A 163 -2.55 8.31 23.45
N VAL A 164 -1.93 7.28 22.87
CA VAL A 164 -2.60 6.02 22.52
C VAL A 164 -2.56 5.09 23.73
N SER A 165 -3.49 5.31 24.67
CA SER A 165 -3.77 4.33 25.70
C SER A 165 -4.44 3.12 25.07
N ILE A 166 -3.76 1.97 25.04
CA ILE A 166 -4.28 0.69 24.54
C ILE A 166 -5.58 0.31 25.27
N LEU A 167 -5.72 0.73 26.53
CA LEU A 167 -6.90 0.51 27.37
C LEU A 167 -8.07 1.45 27.02
N ASP A 168 -7.80 2.62 26.43
CA ASP A 168 -8.80 3.59 25.98
C ASP A 168 -9.23 3.40 24.54
N ILE A 169 -8.67 2.42 23.82
CA ILE A 169 -9.28 1.89 22.60
C ILE A 169 -10.58 1.23 23.03
N LYS A 170 -11.65 2.03 23.16
CA LYS A 170 -13.01 1.53 23.15
C LYS A 170 -13.13 0.76 21.85
N LYS A 171 -13.02 -0.57 21.93
CA LYS A 171 -13.60 -1.44 20.93
C LYS A 171 -15.03 -0.93 20.81
N LYS A 172 -15.35 -0.15 19.77
CA LYS A 172 -16.70 -0.16 19.22
C LYS A 172 -16.83 -1.55 18.62
N SER A 173 -16.90 -2.56 19.48
CA SER A 173 -17.51 -3.82 19.14
C SER A 173 -18.92 -3.40 18.78
N GLY A 174 -19.19 -3.32 17.48
CA GLY A 174 -20.55 -3.61 17.03
C GLY A 174 -20.96 -4.89 17.73
N THR A 175 -22.20 -4.94 18.19
CA THR A 175 -22.79 -6.14 18.79
C THR A 175 -22.45 -7.33 17.89
N LEU A 176 -21.48 -8.15 18.33
CA LEU A 176 -21.12 -9.38 17.63
C LEU A 176 -22.38 -10.25 17.68
N SER A 177 -22.92 -10.58 16.52
CA SER A 177 -24.03 -11.53 16.43
C SER A 177 -23.61 -12.82 17.13
N SER A 178 -24.52 -13.40 17.92
CA SER A 178 -24.32 -14.65 18.66
C SER A 178 -23.78 -15.75 17.74
N GLY A 179 -22.47 -15.97 17.74
CA GLY A 179 -21.79 -16.90 16.85
C GLY A 179 -20.35 -16.55 16.47
N GLN A 180 -19.89 -15.31 16.66
CA GLN A 180 -18.50 -14.95 16.39
C GLN A 180 -17.60 -15.17 17.61
N THR A 181 -16.66 -16.11 17.48
CA THR A 181 -15.63 -16.40 18.48
C THR A 181 -14.50 -15.38 18.36
N GLY A 182 -14.27 -14.57 19.40
CA GLY A 182 -13.13 -13.66 19.48
C GLY A 182 -11.80 -14.38 19.68
N LEU A 183 -10.70 -13.73 19.28
CA LEU A 183 -9.31 -14.16 19.50
C LEU A 183 -9.00 -14.50 20.97
N ASP A 184 -9.76 -13.91 21.90
CA ASP A 184 -9.65 -14.11 23.35
C ASP A 184 -9.84 -15.59 23.76
N LYS A 185 -10.50 -16.40 22.93
CA LYS A 185 -10.71 -17.85 23.18
C LYS A 185 -9.54 -18.75 22.78
N PHE A 186 -8.55 -18.23 22.04
CA PHE A 186 -7.37 -19.00 21.63
C PHE A 186 -6.19 -18.88 22.61
N LEU A 187 -6.28 -17.99 23.60
CA LEU A 187 -5.19 -17.67 24.52
C LEU A 187 -5.35 -18.29 25.93
N ASN A 188 -6.34 -19.16 26.12
CA ASN A 188 -6.53 -19.93 27.37
C ASN A 188 -6.49 -21.43 27.09
#